data_AF-A0A8H6X5R1-F1
#
_entry.id   AF-A0A8H6X5R1-F1
#
_cell.length_a   1.000
_cell.length_b   1.000
_cell.length_c   1.000
_cell.angle_alpha   90.00
_cell.angle_beta   90.00
_cell.angle_gamma   90.00
#
_symmetry.space_group_name_H-M   'P 1'
#
loop_
_entity.id
_entity.type
_entity.pdbx_description
1 polymer ?
#
loop_
_entity_poly.entity_id
_entity_poly.type
_entity_poly.pdbx_seq_one_letter_code
_entity_poly.pdbx_strand_id
1 'polypeptide(L)'
;MVMHFPPAPRLFLFSCRISLQISAARSTRFTVKRAVIQKFPINFSSHIVLTVVGETLHNLKATSVFQAVKDGKACLPWIGSGLARFEPSTRPEHTGRRVVHLRITKIVTPVALAVERYDGRVMKPEGQLLTVSLHRRIPELWAYEIDGKDTYIAAVLHILWDNSRIP
;
A
#
# COMPACT_ATOMS: atom_id res chain seq x y z
N MET A 1 -40.28 -5.29 -18.50
CA MET A 1 -39.73 -4.29 -17.57
C MET A 1 -38.23 -4.19 -17.83
N VAL A 2 -37.80 -3.22 -18.63
CA VAL A 2 -36.40 -3.08 -19.07
C VAL A 2 -35.66 -2.25 -18.03
N MET A 3 -34.71 -2.87 -17.31
CA MET A 3 -33.87 -2.15 -16.35
C MET A 3 -32.81 -1.36 -17.11
N HIS A 4 -32.98 -0.04 -17.15
CA HIS A 4 -31.93 0.89 -17.54
C HIS A 4 -30.85 0.92 -16.45
N PHE A 5 -29.67 0.38 -16.75
CA PHE A 5 -28.49 0.61 -15.92
C PHE A 5 -27.90 1.99 -16.25
N PRO A 6 -27.53 2.80 -15.24
CA PRO A 6 -26.79 4.03 -15.48
C PRO A 6 -25.39 3.71 -16.03
N PRO A 7 -24.81 4.57 -16.88
CA PRO A 7 -23.46 4.36 -17.40
C PRO A 7 -22.45 4.35 -16.25
N ALA A 8 -21.51 3.39 -16.31
CA ALA A 8 -20.43 3.26 -15.35
C ALA A 8 -19.68 4.60 -15.19
N PRO A 9 -19.31 4.99 -13.95
CA PRO A 9 -18.53 6.19 -13.74
C PRO A 9 -17.20 6.05 -14.49
N ARG A 10 -16.95 6.99 -15.41
CA ARG A 10 -15.66 7.15 -16.09
C ARG A 10 -14.58 7.22 -15.01
N LEU A 11 -13.74 6.19 -14.95
CA LEU A 11 -12.50 6.17 -14.17
C LEU A 11 -11.62 7.31 -14.67
N PHE A 12 -11.77 8.48 -14.04
CA PHE A 12 -10.89 9.61 -14.29
C PHE A 12 -9.48 9.23 -13.86
N LEU A 13 -8.57 9.41 -14.81
CA LEU A 13 -7.11 9.38 -14.72
C LEU A 13 -6.59 10.31 -13.61
N PHE A 14 -6.79 9.96 -12.34
CA PHE A 14 -6.16 10.67 -11.22
C PHE A 14 -4.73 10.22 -10.98
N SER A 15 -4.29 9.10 -11.57
CA SER A 15 -2.90 8.63 -11.42
C SER A 15 -1.88 9.43 -12.26
N CYS A 16 -2.31 10.21 -13.25
CA CYS A 16 -1.40 10.86 -14.20
C CYS A 16 -1.12 12.35 -13.87
N ARG A 17 -2.00 13.04 -13.12
CA ARG A 17 -1.77 14.46 -12.78
C ARG A 17 -0.77 14.70 -11.66
N ILE A 18 -0.58 13.75 -10.74
CA ILE A 18 0.51 13.86 -9.74
C ILE A 18 1.88 13.73 -10.41
N SER A 19 1.99 12.94 -11.49
CA SER A 19 3.22 12.81 -12.27
C SER A 19 3.58 14.06 -13.09
N LEU A 20 2.59 14.87 -13.48
CA LEU A 20 2.79 15.98 -14.42
C LEU A 20 3.09 17.34 -13.78
N GLN A 21 2.79 17.57 -12.49
CA GLN A 21 3.18 18.83 -11.83
C GLN A 21 4.63 18.87 -11.35
N ILE A 22 5.36 17.75 -11.38
CA ILE A 22 6.80 17.71 -11.06
C ILE A 22 7.65 18.11 -12.27
N SER A 23 7.08 18.13 -13.48
CA SER A 23 7.82 18.34 -14.74
C SER A 23 8.07 19.81 -15.13
N ALA A 24 7.59 20.80 -14.37
CA ALA A 24 7.61 22.21 -14.80
C ALA A 24 8.35 23.19 -13.86
N ALA A 25 9.08 22.70 -12.86
CA ALA A 25 9.91 23.54 -12.01
C ALA A 25 11.40 23.36 -12.37
N ARG A 26 11.99 24.41 -12.95
CA ARG A 26 13.43 24.54 -13.18
C ARG A 26 14.22 24.13 -11.94
N SER A 27 15.13 23.18 -12.14
CA SER A 27 16.35 22.88 -11.36
C SER A 27 16.54 23.64 -10.05
N THR A 28 15.86 23.16 -9.02
CA THR A 28 16.38 23.15 -7.66
C THR A 28 16.34 21.68 -7.25
N ARG A 29 17.50 21.02 -7.13
CA ARG A 29 17.62 19.63 -6.66
C ARG A 29 17.17 19.57 -5.21
N PHE A 30 15.88 19.47 -4.99
CA PHE A 30 15.34 19.11 -3.69
C PHE A 30 15.47 17.59 -3.58
N THR A 31 16.59 17.13 -3.00
CA THR A 31 16.70 15.73 -2.60
C THR A 31 15.68 15.47 -1.51
N VAL A 32 14.50 14.98 -1.89
CA VAL A 32 13.46 14.62 -0.93
C VAL A 32 13.93 13.35 -0.22
N LYS A 33 14.65 13.51 0.90
CA LYS A 33 15.01 12.41 1.78
C LYS A 33 13.73 11.88 2.42
N ARG A 34 13.16 10.85 1.79
CA ARG A 34 11.96 10.18 2.27
C ARG A 34 12.34 9.13 3.31
N ALA A 35 11.66 9.15 4.45
CA ALA A 35 11.85 8.22 5.57
C ALA A 35 10.74 7.16 5.60
N VAL A 36 10.96 6.05 6.31
CA VAL A 36 9.98 4.96 6.56
C VAL A 36 8.58 5.49 6.88
N ILE A 37 8.50 6.51 7.74
CA ILE A 37 7.26 7.08 8.25
C ILE A 37 6.49 7.95 7.24
N GLN A 38 7.03 8.18 6.06
CA GLN A 38 6.41 9.04 5.06
C GLN A 38 5.18 8.37 4.43
N LYS A 39 4.15 9.19 4.24
CA LYS A 39 2.92 8.79 3.58
C LYS A 39 3.10 8.69 2.06
N PHE A 40 2.57 7.64 1.46
CA PHE A 40 2.52 7.41 0.03
C PHE A 40 1.15 6.87 -0.40
N PRO A 41 0.73 7.13 -1.65
CA PRO A 41 -0.58 6.68 -2.13
C PRO A 41 -0.62 5.16 -2.32
N ILE A 42 -1.77 4.58 -2.02
CA ILE A 42 -2.05 3.15 -2.23
C ILE A 42 -3.41 2.98 -2.88
N ASN A 43 -3.52 1.97 -3.75
CA ASN A 43 -4.78 1.57 -4.38
C ASN A 43 -5.16 0.18 -3.86
N PHE A 44 -6.36 0.04 -3.32
CA PHE A 44 -6.85 -1.21 -2.73
C PHE A 44 -7.19 -2.29 -3.77
N SER A 45 -7.41 -1.89 -5.02
CA SER A 45 -7.63 -2.79 -6.15
C SER A 45 -6.35 -3.14 -6.90
N SER A 46 -5.18 -2.94 -6.30
CA SER A 46 -3.88 -3.21 -6.92
C SER A 46 -2.95 -3.97 -5.99
N HIS A 47 -2.07 -4.78 -6.57
CA HIS A 47 -0.93 -5.40 -5.87
C HIS A 47 0.30 -4.49 -5.80
N ILE A 48 0.19 -3.28 -6.37
CA ILE A 48 1.30 -2.34 -6.50
C ILE A 48 1.07 -1.18 -5.55
N VAL A 49 2.08 -0.95 -4.72
CA VAL A 49 2.23 0.19 -3.85
C VAL A 49 3.28 1.10 -4.46
N LEU A 50 2.93 2.35 -4.71
CA LEU A 50 3.87 3.33 -5.23
C LEU A 50 4.52 4.04 -4.05
N THR A 51 5.84 3.97 -3.95
CA THR A 51 6.61 4.81 -3.03
C THR A 51 7.61 5.65 -3.81
N VAL A 52 8.07 6.75 -3.22
CA VAL A 52 9.13 7.59 -3.80
C VAL A 52 10.33 7.48 -2.86
N VAL A 53 11.53 7.36 -3.42
CA VAL A 53 12.79 7.38 -2.68
C VAL A 53 13.72 8.37 -3.37
N GLY A 54 14.08 9.45 -2.67
CA GLY A 54 14.75 10.58 -3.33
C GLY A 54 13.84 11.20 -4.39
N GLU A 55 14.30 11.19 -5.64
CA GLU A 55 13.57 11.68 -6.82
C GLU A 55 12.96 10.53 -7.66
N THR A 56 13.16 9.28 -7.26
CA THR A 56 12.76 8.10 -8.04
C THR A 56 11.44 7.51 -7.53
N LEU A 57 10.52 7.23 -8.44
CA LEU A 57 9.30 6.47 -8.16
C LEU A 57 9.61 4.97 -8.19
N HIS A 58 9.33 4.28 -7.10
CA HIS A 58 9.51 2.84 -6.97
C HIS A 58 8.16 2.11 -6.88
N ASN A 59 8.00 1.09 -7.70
CA ASN A 59 6.85 0.18 -7.68
C ASN A 59 7.12 -0.97 -6.71
N LEU A 60 6.59 -0.88 -5.50
CA LEU A 60 6.63 -1.98 -4.54
C LEU A 60 5.48 -2.94 -4.82
N LYS A 61 5.79 -4.14 -5.29
CA LYS A 61 4.79 -5.21 -5.42
C LYS A 61 4.49 -5.78 -4.04
N ALA A 62 3.58 -5.15 -3.30
CA ALA A 62 3.04 -5.72 -2.07
C ALA A 62 1.97 -6.76 -2.45
N THR A 63 2.42 -7.84 -3.09
CA THR A 63 1.56 -8.94 -3.48
C THR A 63 0.81 -9.43 -2.26
N SER A 64 -0.49 -9.65 -2.46
CA SER A 64 -1.36 -10.27 -1.49
C SER A 64 -1.79 -9.45 -0.26
N VAL A 65 -1.37 -8.18 -0.12
CA VAL A 65 -1.74 -7.36 1.03
C VAL A 65 -3.25 -7.11 1.13
N PHE A 66 -3.90 -6.88 -0.01
CA PHE A 66 -5.36 -6.73 -0.08
C PHE A 66 -6.05 -7.94 -0.72
N GLN A 67 -5.34 -9.04 -0.89
CA GLN A 67 -5.88 -10.21 -1.56
C GLN A 67 -6.65 -11.07 -0.57
N ALA A 68 -7.82 -11.52 -1.00
CA ALA A 68 -8.62 -12.50 -0.31
C ALA A 68 -8.79 -13.74 -1.18
N VAL A 69 -9.25 -14.83 -0.58
CA VAL A 69 -9.71 -16.03 -1.31
C VAL A 69 -11.22 -16.13 -1.16
N LYS A 70 -11.95 -16.12 -2.28
CA LYS A 70 -13.39 -16.35 -2.37
C LYS A 70 -13.64 -17.50 -3.35
N ASP A 71 -14.43 -18.49 -2.94
CA ASP A 71 -14.76 -19.67 -3.77
C ASP A 71 -13.52 -20.37 -4.35
N GLY A 72 -12.45 -20.46 -3.56
CA GLY A 72 -11.17 -21.04 -3.97
C GLY A 72 -10.34 -20.18 -4.93
N LYS A 73 -10.79 -18.97 -5.28
CA LYS A 73 -10.11 -18.06 -6.20
C LYS A 73 -9.62 -16.80 -5.48
N ALA A 74 -8.41 -16.38 -5.81
CA ALA A 74 -7.87 -15.13 -5.28
C ALA A 74 -8.59 -13.92 -5.89
N CYS A 75 -8.94 -12.94 -5.07
CA CYS A 75 -9.62 -11.72 -5.48
C CYS A 75 -9.13 -10.50 -4.68
N LEU A 76 -9.43 -9.30 -5.17
CA LEU A 76 -9.23 -8.04 -4.47
C LEU A 76 -10.63 -7.51 -4.08
N PRO A 77 -11.08 -7.75 -2.84
CA PRO A 77 -12.47 -7.49 -2.46
C PRO A 77 -12.80 -6.00 -2.33
N TRP A 78 -11.79 -5.13 -2.30
CA TRP A 78 -11.95 -3.71 -2.05
C TRP A 78 -11.48 -2.88 -3.25
N ILE A 79 -12.26 -1.87 -3.61
CA ILE A 79 -11.84 -0.76 -4.47
C ILE A 79 -11.70 0.52 -3.64
N GLY A 80 -10.97 1.48 -4.19
CA GLY A 80 -10.70 2.77 -3.57
C GLY A 80 -9.21 3.01 -3.39
N SER A 81 -8.88 4.08 -2.68
CA SER A 81 -7.51 4.54 -2.51
C SER A 81 -7.32 5.20 -1.17
N GLY A 82 -6.07 5.19 -0.71
CA GLY A 82 -5.69 5.78 0.56
C GLY A 82 -4.25 6.28 0.55
N LEU A 83 -3.81 6.72 1.72
CA LEU A 83 -2.43 6.99 2.04
C LEU A 83 -1.96 5.94 3.03
N ALA A 84 -0.84 5.29 2.74
CA ALA A 84 -0.19 4.36 3.65
C ALA A 84 1.19 4.89 4.06
N ARG A 85 1.75 4.36 5.14
CA ARG A 85 3.16 4.57 5.50
C ARG A 85 3.74 3.28 6.06
N PHE A 86 5.06 3.14 5.97
CA PHE A 86 5.74 2.10 6.73
C PHE A 86 5.92 2.57 8.17
N GLU A 87 5.90 1.64 9.11
CA GLU A 87 6.16 1.90 10.52
C GLU A 87 7.10 0.83 11.06
N PRO A 88 8.14 1.19 11.81
CA PRO A 88 8.92 0.21 12.56
C PRO A 88 8.01 -0.63 13.46
N SER A 89 8.24 -1.94 13.49
CA SER A 89 7.52 -2.83 14.39
C SER A 89 7.93 -2.58 15.84
N THR A 90 6.93 -2.49 16.72
CA THR A 90 7.11 -2.43 18.18
C THR A 90 6.86 -3.77 18.88
N ARG A 91 6.63 -4.85 18.11
CA ARG A 91 6.36 -6.18 18.65
C ARG A 91 7.61 -6.76 19.34
N PRO A 92 7.50 -7.32 20.57
CA PRO A 92 8.65 -7.84 21.31
C PRO A 92 9.46 -8.90 20.55
N GLU A 93 8.79 -9.77 19.80
CA GLU A 93 9.46 -10.79 18.99
C GLU A 93 10.33 -10.20 17.88
N HIS A 94 10.08 -8.96 17.44
CA HIS A 94 10.87 -8.28 16.42
C HIS A 94 12.05 -7.47 17.01
N THR A 95 12.30 -7.58 18.31
CA THR A 95 13.43 -6.89 18.98
C THR A 95 14.75 -7.24 18.32
N GLY A 96 15.58 -6.23 18.07
CA GLY A 96 16.88 -6.38 17.40
C GLY A 96 16.82 -6.56 15.88
N ARG A 97 15.62 -6.61 15.28
CA ARG A 97 15.43 -6.79 13.83
C ARG A 97 14.83 -5.54 13.19
N ARG A 98 15.21 -5.25 11.94
CA ARG A 98 14.57 -4.18 11.16
C ARG A 98 13.30 -4.72 10.50
N VAL A 99 12.21 -4.73 11.25
CA VAL A 99 10.89 -5.15 10.75
C VAL A 99 9.99 -3.93 10.60
N VAL A 100 9.31 -3.81 9.47
CA VAL A 100 8.29 -2.78 9.22
C VAL A 100 6.91 -3.39 9.05
N HIS A 101 5.90 -2.64 9.46
CA HIS A 101 4.50 -2.86 9.10
C HIS A 101 4.04 -1.79 8.13
N LEU A 102 2.99 -2.10 7.36
CA LEU A 102 2.32 -1.16 6.48
C LEU A 102 1.02 -0.70 7.15
N ARG A 103 0.91 0.60 7.43
CA ARG A 103 -0.29 1.21 8.05
C ARG A 103 -1.06 2.04 7.02
N ILE A 104 -2.37 1.87 6.96
CA ILE A 104 -3.24 2.82 6.25
C ILE A 104 -3.53 4.01 7.14
N THR A 105 -3.09 5.19 6.72
CA THR A 105 -3.17 6.43 7.51
C THR A 105 -4.38 7.29 7.19
N LYS A 106 -4.91 7.21 5.97
CA LYS A 106 -6.06 8.00 5.51
C LYS A 106 -6.72 7.33 4.32
N ILE A 107 -8.05 7.32 4.28
CA ILE A 107 -8.82 6.99 3.07
C ILE A 107 -8.93 8.25 2.21
N VAL A 108 -8.56 8.15 0.93
CA VAL A 108 -8.62 9.26 -0.04
C VAL A 108 -9.90 9.16 -0.86
N THR A 109 -10.17 8.01 -1.46
CA THR A 109 -11.46 7.72 -2.09
C THR A 109 -12.19 6.65 -1.28
N PRO A 110 -13.52 6.76 -1.11
CA PRO A 110 -14.30 5.81 -0.32
C PRO A 110 -13.97 4.37 -0.68
N VAL A 111 -13.79 3.54 0.34
CA VAL A 111 -13.58 2.10 0.16
C VAL A 111 -14.91 1.43 -0.03
N ALA A 112 -15.07 0.71 -1.13
CA ALA A 112 -16.27 -0.06 -1.45
C ALA A 112 -15.92 -1.50 -1.80
N LEU A 113 -16.89 -2.41 -1.60
CA LEU A 113 -16.77 -3.79 -2.04
C LEU A 113 -16.76 -3.85 -3.57
N ALA A 114 -15.73 -4.47 -4.13
CA ALA A 114 -15.59 -4.76 -5.55
C ALA A 114 -16.19 -6.13 -5.91
N VAL A 115 -16.31 -7.01 -4.91
CA VAL A 115 -16.74 -8.39 -5.08
C VAL A 115 -18.11 -8.56 -4.45
N GLU A 116 -19.11 -8.91 -5.26
CA GLU A 116 -20.47 -9.17 -4.79
C GLU A 116 -20.49 -10.30 -3.76
N ARG A 117 -21.29 -10.18 -2.69
CA ARG A 117 -21.42 -11.20 -1.64
C ARG A 117 -20.07 -11.63 -1.04
N TYR A 118 -19.14 -10.69 -0.91
CA TYR A 118 -17.89 -10.95 -0.22
C TYR A 118 -18.15 -11.20 1.27
N ASP A 119 -17.51 -12.22 1.82
CA ASP A 119 -17.75 -12.73 3.18
C ASP A 119 -17.00 -11.97 4.28
N GLY A 120 -16.27 -10.91 3.92
CA GLY A 120 -15.61 -10.02 4.89
C GLY A 120 -14.33 -10.58 5.51
N ARG A 121 -13.75 -11.66 4.95
CA ARG A 121 -12.50 -12.26 5.47
C ARG A 121 -11.33 -11.28 5.60
N VAL A 122 -11.22 -10.34 4.67
CA VAL A 122 -10.27 -9.22 4.72
C VAL A 122 -11.05 -7.99 5.16
N MET A 123 -10.68 -7.45 6.30
CA MET A 123 -11.32 -6.28 6.87
C MET A 123 -11.15 -5.03 5.98
N LYS A 124 -12.05 -4.07 6.14
CA LYS A 124 -11.95 -2.77 5.50
C LYS A 124 -10.61 -2.10 5.90
N PRO A 125 -9.79 -1.63 4.93
CA PRO A 125 -8.48 -1.06 5.19
C PRO A 125 -8.58 0.38 5.74
N GLU A 126 -9.05 0.57 6.97
CA GLU A 126 -9.18 1.90 7.59
C GLU A 126 -8.46 1.99 8.94
N GLY A 127 -7.49 2.91 9.05
CA GLY A 127 -6.85 3.29 10.32
C GLY A 127 -6.01 2.21 11.02
N GLN A 128 -5.86 1.03 10.41
CA GLN A 128 -5.24 -0.14 11.01
C GLN A 128 -3.95 -0.54 10.31
N LEU A 129 -3.11 -1.29 11.04
CA LEU A 129 -2.02 -2.05 10.45
C LEU A 129 -2.63 -3.11 9.53
N LEU A 130 -2.06 -3.27 8.33
CA LEU A 130 -2.60 -4.22 7.38
C LEU A 130 -2.44 -5.64 7.89
N THR A 131 -3.49 -6.45 7.73
CA THR A 131 -3.48 -7.87 8.00
C THR A 131 -3.53 -8.63 6.68
N VAL A 132 -2.75 -9.70 6.57
CA VAL A 132 -2.77 -10.65 5.47
C VAL A 132 -3.45 -11.93 5.91
N SER A 133 -4.37 -12.43 5.07
CA SER A 133 -5.05 -13.71 5.28
C SER A 133 -4.92 -14.54 4.01
N LEU A 134 -3.68 -14.95 3.72
CA LEU A 134 -3.39 -15.67 2.48
C LEU A 134 -3.79 -17.15 2.53
N HIS A 135 -3.63 -17.81 3.69
CA HIS A 135 -3.91 -19.25 3.83
C HIS A 135 -4.33 -19.67 5.24
N ARG A 136 -4.21 -18.79 6.23
CA ARG A 136 -4.51 -19.09 7.64
C ARG A 136 -5.88 -18.53 7.99
N ARG A 137 -6.66 -19.30 8.77
CA ARG A 137 -7.96 -18.85 9.32
C ARG A 137 -7.83 -17.60 10.20
N ILE A 138 -6.61 -17.27 10.63
CA ILE A 138 -6.31 -16.14 11.50
C ILE A 138 -5.60 -15.07 10.66
N PRO A 139 -6.16 -13.85 10.56
CA PRO A 139 -5.46 -12.72 9.93
C PRO A 139 -4.18 -12.41 10.71
N GLU A 140 -3.04 -12.41 10.03
CA GLU A 140 -1.77 -12.02 10.62
C GLU A 140 -1.40 -10.60 10.18
N LEU A 141 -0.82 -9.82 11.09
CA LEU A 141 -0.29 -8.50 10.73
C LEU A 141 0.77 -8.66 9.63
N TRP A 142 0.62 -7.89 8.56
CA TRP A 142 1.63 -7.79 7.53
C TRP A 142 2.90 -7.19 8.15
N ALA A 143 3.95 -7.98 8.14
CA ALA A 143 5.26 -7.60 8.59
C ALA A 143 6.29 -7.98 7.53
N TYR A 144 7.27 -7.10 7.35
CA TYR A 144 8.36 -7.31 6.42
C TYR A 144 9.69 -7.08 7.13
N GLU A 145 10.51 -8.14 7.18
CA GLU A 145 11.87 -8.07 7.69
C GLU A 145 12.80 -7.56 6.59
N ILE A 146 13.38 -6.38 6.82
CA ILE A 146 14.23 -5.68 5.86
C ILE A 146 15.51 -6.47 5.59
N ASP A 147 16.10 -7.05 6.65
CA ASP A 147 17.36 -7.79 6.58
C ASP A 147 17.21 -9.28 6.16
N GLY A 148 15.97 -9.75 5.93
CA GLY A 148 15.70 -11.18 5.84
C GLY A 148 15.94 -11.81 4.47
N LYS A 149 15.51 -11.15 3.39
CA LYS A 149 15.62 -11.68 2.01
C LYS A 149 16.13 -10.60 1.08
N ASP A 150 17.06 -10.96 0.20
CA ASP A 150 17.48 -10.08 -0.88
C ASP A 150 16.39 -9.98 -1.95
N THR A 151 15.51 -8.99 -1.76
CA THR A 151 14.45 -8.68 -2.72
C THR A 151 14.46 -7.19 -3.02
N TYR A 152 13.88 -6.82 -4.15
CA TYR A 152 13.70 -5.42 -4.50
C TYR A 152 12.96 -4.60 -3.42
N ILE A 153 12.00 -5.21 -2.71
CA ILE A 153 11.29 -4.54 -1.62
C ILE A 153 12.24 -4.28 -0.45
N ALA A 154 13.06 -5.27 -0.08
CA ALA A 154 14.06 -5.12 0.97
C ALA A 154 15.04 -3.99 0.63
N ALA A 155 15.58 -3.95 -0.59
CA ALA A 155 16.49 -2.89 -1.04
C ALA A 155 15.87 -1.48 -0.92
N VAL A 156 14.62 -1.31 -1.34
CA VAL A 156 13.90 -0.03 -1.19
C VAL A 156 13.67 0.32 0.28
N LEU A 157 13.29 -0.66 1.10
CA LEU A 157 13.06 -0.46 2.52
C LEU A 157 14.36 -0.15 3.28
N HIS A 158 15.50 -0.72 2.89
CA HIS A 158 16.82 -0.33 3.42
C HIS A 158 17.06 1.16 3.23
N ILE A 159 16.88 1.68 2.02
CA ILE A 159 17.10 3.11 1.73
C ILE A 159 16.15 3.97 2.57
N LEU A 160 14.86 3.59 2.65
CA LEU A 160 13.87 4.32 3.46
C LEU A 160 14.21 4.29 4.95
N TRP A 161 14.70 3.16 5.45
CA TRP A 161 15.09 2.96 6.85
C TRP A 161 16.31 3.76 7.21
N ASP A 162 17.35 3.71 6.40
CA ASP A 162 18.60 4.41 6.66
C ASP A 162 18.39 5.94 6.60
N ASN A 163 17.51 6.42 5.72
CA ASN A 163 17.09 7.83 5.67
C ASN A 163 16.26 8.27 6.88
N SER A 164 15.61 7.35 7.61
CA SER A 164 14.77 7.69 8.77
C SER A 164 15.56 7.97 10.05
N ARG A 165 16.87 7.66 10.05
CA ARG A 165 17.78 7.87 11.19
C ARG A 165 18.49 9.22 11.19
N ILE A 166 18.25 10.03 10.16
CA ILE A 166 18.83 11.37 10.05
C ILE A 166 17.83 12.34 10.68
N PRO A 167 18.16 12.97 11.83
CA PRO A 167 17.29 13.93 12.50
C PRO A 167 17.05 15.21 11.68
#